data_AF-A0A969SUM9-F1
#
_entry.id   AF-A0A969SUM9-F1
#
_cell.length_a   1.000
_cell.length_b   1.000
_cell.length_c   1.000
_cell.angle_alpha   90.00
_cell.angle_beta   90.00
_cell.angle_gamma   90.00
#
_symmetry.space_group_name_H-M   'P 1'
#
loop_
_entity.id
_entity.type
_entity.pdbx_description
1 polymer ?
#
loop_
_entity_poly.entity_id
_entity_poly.type
_entity_poly.pdbx_seq_one_letter_code
_entity_poly.pdbx_strand_id
1 'polypeptide(L)' 'MQINSPSTKIDSAICDLIAKLSNFSDEHFDTGWMHLTEDELETLTIYLIQHLTQNLDGRLLAGLLLMIREQVESPCHYD' A
#
# COMPACT_ATOMS: atom_id res chain seq x y z
N MET A 1 20.35 -6.13 -13.00
CA MET A 1 19.37 -5.94 -11.92
C MET A 1 18.97 -7.32 -11.45
N GLN A 2 19.31 -7.69 -10.22
CA GLN A 2 18.83 -8.96 -9.66
C GLN A 2 17.33 -8.81 -9.42
N ILE A 3 16.54 -9.68 -10.05
CA ILE A 3 15.16 -9.91 -9.62
C ILE A 3 15.30 -10.68 -8.31
N ASN A 4 15.31 -9.94 -7.21
CA ASN A 4 15.29 -10.52 -5.88
C ASN A 4 14.01 -11.36 -5.73
N SER A 5 14.12 -12.50 -5.07
CA SER A 5 12.96 -13.31 -4.67
C SER A 5 11.86 -12.43 -4.09
N PRO A 6 10.57 -12.77 -4.28
CA PRO A 6 9.45 -12.02 -3.73
C PRO A 6 9.68 -11.70 -2.25
N SER A 7 9.48 -10.44 -1.87
CA SER A 7 9.66 -10.03 -0.50
C SER A 7 8.38 -10.32 0.27
N THR A 8 8.46 -11.19 1.26
CA THR A 8 7.32 -11.51 2.13
C THR A 8 6.71 -10.28 2.81
N LYS A 9 7.52 -9.24 3.05
CA LYS A 9 7.03 -7.95 3.57
C LYS A 9 6.19 -7.20 2.53
N ILE A 10 6.59 -7.22 1.27
CA ILE A 10 5.83 -6.62 0.17
C ILE A 10 4.56 -7.43 -0.06
N ASP A 11 4.64 -8.76 -0.07
CA ASP A 11 3.48 -9.63 -0.25
C ASP A 11 2.41 -9.37 0.83
N SER A 12 2.83 -9.29 2.10
CA SER A 12 1.91 -8.96 3.21
C SER A 12 1.26 -7.58 3.03
N ALA A 13 2.03 -6.56 2.62
CA ALA A 13 1.49 -5.22 2.42
C ALA A 13 0.48 -5.17 1.25
N ILE A 14 0.66 -5.99 0.22
CA ILE A 14 -0.30 -6.13 -0.88
C ILE A 14 -1.58 -6.83 -0.36
N CYS A 15 -1.47 -7.88 0.45
CA CYS A 15 -2.62 -8.52 1.08
C CYS A 15 -3.41 -7.53 1.97
N ASP A 16 -2.71 -6.69 2.74
CA ASP A 16 -3.36 -5.65 3.56
C ASP A 16 -4.10 -4.63 2.70
N LEU A 17 -3.54 -4.26 1.56
CA LEU A 17 -4.20 -3.36 0.60
C LEU A 17 -5.46 -3.99 0.01
N ILE A 18 -5.40 -5.26 -0.41
CA ILE A 18 -6.57 -6.02 -0.91
C ILE A 18 -7.65 -6.10 0.17
N ALA A 19 -7.28 -6.44 1.40
CA ALA A 19 -8.21 -6.51 2.54
C ALA A 19 -8.84 -5.14 2.87
N LYS A 20 -8.09 -4.05 2.70
CA LYS A 20 -8.64 -2.71 2.85
C LYS A 20 -9.63 -2.37 1.74
N LEU A 21 -9.31 -2.70 0.49
CA LEU A 21 -10.19 -2.47 -0.65
C LEU A 21 -11.47 -3.32 -0.56
N SER A 22 -11.38 -4.57 -0.09
CA SER A 22 -12.56 -5.44 0.06
C SER A 22 -13.59 -4.93 1.06
N ASN A 23 -13.15 -4.07 1.99
CA ASN A 23 -14.00 -3.47 3.02
C ASN A 23 -14.12 -1.95 2.88
N PHE A 24 -13.68 -1.37 1.75
CA PHE A 24 -13.70 0.07 1.55
C PHE A 24 -15.13 0.57 1.31
N SER A 25 -15.49 1.65 2.00
CA SER A 25 -16.78 2.32 1.85
C SER A 25 -16.62 3.80 2.17
N ASP A 26 -16.92 4.66 1.21
CA ASP A 26 -17.09 6.10 1.34
C ASP A 26 -18.25 6.60 0.46
N GLU A 27 -18.42 7.92 0.37
CA GLU A 27 -19.49 8.54 -0.42
C GLU A 27 -19.38 8.34 -1.95
N HIS A 28 -18.24 7.85 -2.43
CA HIS A 28 -17.93 7.68 -3.85
C HIS A 28 -17.74 6.21 -4.25
N PHE A 29 -17.40 5.35 -3.31
CA PHE A 29 -17.11 3.94 -3.55
C PHE A 29 -17.49 3.09 -2.35
N ASP A 30 -18.35 2.09 -2.57
CA ASP A 30 -18.74 1.11 -1.55
C ASP A 30 -18.60 -0.30 -2.12
N THR A 31 -17.64 -1.06 -1.60
CA THR A 31 -17.36 -2.42 -2.07
C THR A 31 -18.54 -3.38 -1.81
N GLY A 32 -19.28 -3.17 -0.72
CA GLY A 32 -20.44 -3.98 -0.38
C GLY A 32 -21.60 -3.80 -1.36
N TRP A 33 -21.80 -2.59 -1.88
CA TRP A 33 -22.82 -2.26 -2.86
C TRP A 33 -22.41 -2.64 -4.29
N MET A 34 -21.12 -2.57 -4.60
CA MET A 34 -20.60 -2.92 -5.91
C MET A 34 -20.50 -4.44 -6.14
N HIS A 35 -20.56 -5.26 -5.09
CA HIS A 35 -20.47 -6.72 -5.17
C HIS A 35 -19.26 -7.20 -5.99
N LEU A 36 -18.10 -6.60 -5.73
CA LEU A 36 -16.87 -6.91 -6.48
C LEU A 36 -16.50 -8.38 -6.35
N THR A 37 -16.09 -8.97 -7.47
CA THR A 37 -15.45 -10.29 -7.49
C THR A 37 -14.01 -10.20 -6.99
N GLU A 38 -13.42 -11.35 -6.63
CA GLU A 38 -12.01 -11.42 -6.25
C GLU A 38 -11.09 -10.92 -7.38
N ASP A 39 -11.36 -11.30 -8.63
CA ASP A 39 -10.60 -10.87 -9.81
C ASP A 39 -10.66 -9.34 -10.03
N GLU A 40 -11.84 -8.73 -9.83
CA GLU A 40 -12.00 -7.27 -9.94
C GLU A 40 -11.25 -6.55 -8.82
N LEU A 41 -11.26 -7.11 -7.61
CA LEU A 41 -10.53 -6.56 -6.47
C LEU A 41 -9.01 -6.63 -6.67
N GLU A 42 -8.50 -7.76 -7.18
CA GLU A 42 -7.09 -7.90 -7.55
C GLU A 42 -6.71 -6.92 -8.66
N THR A 43 -7.56 -6.80 -9.69
CA THR A 43 -7.34 -5.86 -10.81
C THR A 43 -7.32 -4.41 -10.33
N LEU A 44 -8.23 -4.03 -9.44
CA LEU A 44 -8.28 -2.69 -8.85
C LEU A 44 -7.01 -2.40 -8.04
N THR A 45 -6.52 -3.39 -7.29
CA THR A 45 -5.26 -3.31 -6.55
C THR A 45 -4.09 -3.05 -7.49
N ILE A 46 -4.02 -3.76 -8.61
CA ILE A 46 -3.00 -3.58 -9.64
C ILE A 46 -3.06 -2.17 -10.23
N TYR A 47 -4.24 -1.67 -10.59
CA TYR A 47 -4.41 -0.31 -11.12
C TYR A 47 -4.02 0.78 -10.13
N LEU A 48 -4.32 0.58 -8.84
CA LEU A 48 -3.89 1.53 -7.81
C LEU A 48 -2.37 1.58 -7.69
N ILE A 49 -1.69 0.43 -7.68
CA ILE A 49 -0.23 0.35 -7.64
C ILE A 49 0.39 1.00 -8.89
N GLN A 50 -0.19 0.74 -10.07
CA GLN A 50 0.27 1.35 -11.33
C GLN A 50 0.10 2.87 -11.31
N HIS A 51 -1.05 3.35 -10.84
CA HIS A 51 -1.31 4.78 -10.71
C HIS A 51 -0.29 5.44 -9.77
N LEU A 52 -0.02 4.85 -8.60
CA LEU A 52 1.02 5.33 -7.68
C LEU A 52 2.41 5.34 -8.34
N THR A 53 2.74 4.29 -9.09
CA THR A 53 4.04 4.16 -9.78
C THR A 53 4.23 5.23 -10.86
N GLN A 54 3.17 5.53 -11.63
CA GLN A 54 3.20 6.53 -12.70
C GLN A 54 3.21 7.97 -12.17
N ASN A 55 2.65 8.19 -10.98
CA ASN A 55 2.51 9.51 -10.37
C ASN A 55 3.46 9.71 -9.18
N LEU A 56 4.58 8.98 -9.15
CA LEU A 56 5.62 9.16 -8.14
C LEU A 56 6.17 10.59 -8.21
N ASP A 57 6.11 11.27 -7.07
CA ASP A 57 6.69 12.58 -6.89
C ASP A 57 7.88 12.54 -5.93
N GLY A 58 8.91 13.33 -6.21
CA GLY A 58 10.11 13.40 -5.40
C GLY A 58 9.83 13.87 -3.96
N ARG A 59 8.82 14.73 -3.74
CA ARG A 59 8.46 15.17 -2.38
C ARG A 59 7.79 14.05 -1.60
N LEU A 60 6.91 13.28 -2.25
CA LEU A 60 6.31 12.08 -1.65
C LEU A 60 7.41 11.11 -1.20
N LEU A 61 8.35 10.79 -2.09
CA LEU A 61 9.45 9.87 -1.78
C LEU A 61 10.35 10.39 -0.65
N ALA A 62 10.68 11.69 -0.66
CA ALA A 62 11.48 12.31 0.40
C ALA A 62 10.77 12.26 1.76
N GLY A 63 9.45 12.52 1.79
CA GLY A 63 8.63 12.41 3.01
C GLY A 63 8.55 10.99 3.55
N LEU A 64 8.33 10.00 2.68
CA LEU A 64 8.34 8.58 3.06
C LEU A 64 9.72 8.15 3.60
N LEU A 65 10.80 8.59 2.97
CA LEU A 65 12.16 8.30 3.43
C LEU A 65 12.46 8.93 4.79
N LEU A 66 11.96 10.14 5.06
CA LEU A 66 12.08 10.78 6.37
C LEU A 66 11.38 9.93 7.44
N MET A 67 10.13 9.53 7.20
CA MET A 67 9.37 8.67 8.14
C MET A 67 10.09 7.35 8.42
N ILE A 68 10.66 6.70 7.40
CA ILE A 68 11.44 5.47 7.57
C ILE A 68 12.65 5.70 8.49
N ARG A 69 13.33 6.84 8.35
CA ARG A 69 14.51 7.18 9.15
C ARG A 69 14.15 7.58 10.58
N GLU A 70 13.07 8.34 10.77
CA GLU A 70 12.59 8.75 12.09
C GLU A 70 12.05 7.57 12.91
N GLN A 71 11.45 6.56 12.27
CA GLN A 71 11.09 5.31 12.96
C GLN A 71 12.30 4.54 13.51
N VAL A 72 13.50 4.78 12.99
CA VAL A 72 14.75 4.20 13.52
C VAL A 72 15.30 5.02 14.69
N GLU A 73 14.90 6.29 14.84
CA GLU A 73 15.45 7.23 15.83
C GLU A 73 14.66 7.34 17.15
N SER A 74 13.74 6.41 17.44
CA SER A 74 13.13 6.31 18.79
C SER A 74 13.70 5.16 19.64
N PRO A 75 14.89 5.28 20.24
CA PRO A 75 15.22 4.56 21.46
C PRO A 75 14.69 5.38 22.64
N CYS A 76 13.38 5.34 22.90
CA CYS A 76 12.85 5.81 24.17
C CYS A 76 13.08 4.71 25.23
N HIS A 77 14.35 4.50 25.60
CA HIS A 77 14.69 4.05 26.94
C HIS A 77 14.81 5.33 27.79
N TYR A 78 13.77 5.61 28.57
CA TYR A 78 13.91 6.37 29.80
C TYR A 78 13.46 5.42 30.91
N ASP A 79 14.40 5.14 31.81
CA ASP A 79 14.25 4.26 32.99
C ASP A 79 13.07 4.66 33.89
#